data_AF-A0A1E3PGX1-F1
#
_entry.id   AF-A0A1E3PGX1-F1
#
_cell.length_a   1.000
_cell.length_b   1.000
_cell.length_c   1.000
_cell.angle_alpha   90.00
_cell.angle_beta   90.00
_cell.angle_gamma   90.00
#
_symmetry.space_group_name_H-M   'P 1'
#
loop_
_entity.id
_entity.type
_entity.pdbx_description
1 polymer ?
#
loop_
_entity_poly.entity_id
_entity_poly.type
_entity_poly.pdbx_seq_one_letter_code
_entity_poly.pdbx_strand_id
1 'polypeptide(L)'
;MFRKLASNLGFSKEFTPLPTPPKSIIISYGKNAFNLAFDAEDSKDEKRPERGPTVGFVRKKVLEIVESLEQGKQASDKKSENATQEKDHPIDKKSDSSRVILVHRGRKLTDDDSPLADRGVETGDKILVLLAKIGAYNQPGISLKELKSRQKYLEKQEIIRAEKSRTAALGPRDKIQKILDDFERDIKPLYTTYLTEVTKQKEAEVPNLDIIKEQHKVLEELILQRLFKFDEIDTMGDPEIRKFRKDSINEVQEYHNNIDRLMNELKAKTKL
;
A
#
# COMPACT_ATOMS: atom_id res chain seq x y z
N MET A 1 -56.82 4.65 22.44
CA MET A 1 -56.33 4.72 21.04
C MET A 1 -54.99 5.48 20.87
N PHE A 2 -54.23 5.75 21.94
CA PHE A 2 -52.95 6.48 21.83
C PHE A 2 -51.69 5.62 21.63
N ARG A 3 -51.78 4.27 21.73
CA ARG A 3 -50.61 3.38 21.54
C ARG A 3 -50.19 3.18 20.08
N LYS A 4 -51.05 3.49 19.10
CA LYS A 4 -50.76 3.28 17.67
C LYS A 4 -50.04 4.45 16.97
N LEU A 5 -49.81 5.56 17.66
CA LEU A 5 -49.08 6.72 17.12
C LEU A 5 -47.58 6.72 17.47
N ALA A 6 -47.16 6.03 18.54
CA ALA A 6 -45.76 6.00 18.97
C ALA A 6 -44.86 5.10 18.10
N SER A 7 -45.44 4.10 17.41
CA SER A 7 -44.68 3.16 16.57
C SER A 7 -44.21 3.75 15.23
N ASN A 8 -44.83 4.85 14.75
CA ASN A 8 -44.47 5.48 13.47
C ASN A 8 -43.46 6.64 13.59
N LEU A 9 -42.99 6.97 14.80
CA LEU A 9 -42.06 8.08 15.06
C LEU A 9 -40.62 7.65 15.37
N GLY A 10 -40.28 6.36 15.25
CA GLY A 10 -38.88 5.91 15.35
C GLY A 10 -38.22 6.06 16.74
N PHE A 11 -39.01 6.25 17.81
CA PHE A 11 -38.51 6.47 19.17
C PHE A 11 -38.54 5.23 20.08
N SER A 12 -38.73 4.02 19.56
CA SER A 12 -38.46 2.80 20.33
C SER A 12 -36.97 2.44 20.24
N LYS A 13 -36.09 3.30 20.76
CA LYS A 13 -34.80 2.83 21.22
C LYS A 13 -35.10 2.08 22.51
N GLU A 14 -35.26 0.76 22.38
CA GLU A 14 -35.41 -0.15 23.51
C GLU A 14 -34.43 0.28 24.60
N PHE A 15 -34.95 0.51 25.80
CA PHE A 15 -34.15 0.79 26.99
C PHE A 15 -33.39 -0.51 27.30
N THR A 16 -32.30 -0.72 26.57
CA THR A 16 -31.38 -1.82 26.82
C THR A 16 -30.74 -1.50 28.17
N PRO A 17 -30.88 -2.37 29.18
CA PRO A 17 -30.21 -2.17 30.45
C PRO A 17 -28.72 -1.99 30.17
N LEU A 18 -28.09 -0.99 30.80
CA LEU A 18 -26.67 -0.72 30.57
C LEU A 18 -25.87 -2.03 30.74
N PRO A 19 -24.96 -2.35 29.81
CA PRO A 19 -24.21 -3.59 29.87
C PRO A 19 -23.39 -3.59 31.16
N THR A 20 -23.60 -4.61 32.01
CA THR A 20 -22.89 -4.72 33.28
C THR A 20 -21.42 -5.01 33.03
N PRO A 21 -20.49 -4.34 33.72
CA PRO A 21 -19.07 -4.56 33.50
C PRO A 21 -18.68 -6.00 33.87
N PRO A 22 -17.81 -6.66 33.08
CA PRO A 22 -17.37 -8.01 33.37
C PRO A 22 -16.48 -8.00 34.62
N LYS A 23 -16.73 -8.92 35.57
CA LYS A 23 -15.95 -9.08 36.80
C LYS A 23 -14.71 -9.96 36.62
N SER A 24 -14.77 -10.86 35.65
CA SER A 24 -13.64 -11.71 35.28
C SER A 24 -13.77 -12.20 33.85
N ILE A 25 -12.65 -12.50 33.21
CA ILE A 25 -12.60 -13.12 31.88
C ILE A 25 -11.56 -14.24 31.87
N ILE A 26 -11.74 -15.20 30.97
CA ILE A 26 -10.80 -16.29 30.76
C ILE A 26 -9.95 -15.97 29.54
N ILE A 27 -8.67 -15.73 29.74
CA ILE A 27 -7.69 -15.51 28.66
C ILE A 27 -7.07 -16.84 28.26
N SER A 28 -7.20 -17.20 26.99
CA SER A 28 -6.57 -18.39 26.41
C SER A 28 -5.36 -17.96 25.57
N TYR A 29 -4.17 -18.45 25.94
CA TYR A 29 -2.93 -18.24 25.19
C TYR A 29 -2.21 -19.57 24.97
N GLY A 30 -2.14 -20.01 23.71
CA GLY A 30 -1.60 -21.33 23.37
C GLY A 30 -2.41 -22.46 24.02
N LYS A 31 -1.76 -23.25 24.87
CA LYS A 31 -2.40 -24.33 25.67
C LYS A 31 -2.84 -23.88 27.06
N ASN A 32 -2.50 -22.65 27.46
CA ASN A 32 -2.75 -22.14 28.81
C ASN A 32 -4.03 -21.29 28.82
N ALA A 33 -4.77 -21.37 29.92
CA ALA A 33 -5.90 -20.49 30.18
C ALA A 33 -5.75 -19.85 31.57
N PHE A 34 -5.98 -18.55 31.65
CA PHE A 34 -5.84 -17.74 32.86
C PHE A 34 -7.16 -17.06 33.17
N ASN A 35 -7.57 -17.07 34.43
CA ASN A 35 -8.69 -16.26 34.87
C ASN A 35 -8.16 -14.89 35.29
N LEU A 36 -8.58 -13.84 34.57
CA LEU A 36 -8.26 -12.46 34.92
C LEU A 36 -9.49 -11.86 35.58
N ALA A 37 -9.42 -11.65 36.89
CA ALA A 37 -10.41 -10.91 37.65
C ALA A 37 -10.13 -9.41 37.56
N PHE A 38 -11.18 -8.61 37.62
CA PHE A 38 -11.11 -7.15 37.57
C PHE A 38 -11.69 -6.56 38.85
N ASP A 39 -10.97 -5.61 39.42
CA ASP A 39 -11.44 -4.81 40.54
C ASP A 39 -12.00 -3.46 40.05
N ALA A 40 -12.74 -2.77 40.93
CA ALA A 40 -13.34 -1.47 40.59
C ALA A 40 -12.29 -0.40 40.22
N GLU A 41 -11.04 -0.58 40.65
CA GLU A 41 -9.91 0.31 40.40
C GLU A 41 -9.22 0.07 39.05
N ASP A 42 -9.52 -1.05 38.37
CA ASP A 42 -8.91 -1.41 37.08
C ASP A 42 -9.55 -0.69 35.87
N SER A 43 -10.59 0.11 36.11
CA SER A 43 -11.18 0.97 35.09
C SER A 43 -10.31 2.22 34.90
N LYS A 44 -9.69 2.36 33.73
CA LYS A 44 -8.88 3.54 33.36
C LYS A 44 -9.69 4.83 33.21
N ASP A 45 -11.01 4.76 33.25
CA ASP A 45 -11.88 5.91 32.99
C ASP A 45 -12.25 6.59 34.32
N GLU A 46 -11.41 7.49 34.82
CA GLU A 46 -11.65 8.33 36.02
C GLU A 46 -13.03 9.04 35.97
N LYS A 47 -13.57 9.22 34.75
CA LYS A 47 -14.85 9.88 34.50
C LYS A 47 -16.05 8.93 34.53
N ARG A 48 -15.86 7.60 34.34
CA ARG A 48 -16.94 6.58 34.26
C ARG A 48 -16.50 5.19 34.74
N PRO A 49 -16.25 4.99 36.05
CA PRO A 49 -15.85 3.70 36.60
C PRO A 49 -16.89 2.59 36.40
N GLU A 50 -18.16 2.95 36.21
CA GLU A 50 -19.29 2.02 36.04
C GLU A 50 -19.22 1.17 34.76
N ARG A 51 -18.34 1.50 33.80
CA ARG A 51 -18.23 0.80 32.50
C ARG A 51 -17.19 -0.32 32.48
N GLY A 52 -16.37 -0.44 33.53
CA GLY A 52 -15.41 -1.52 33.68
C GLY A 52 -14.16 -1.39 32.79
N PRO A 53 -13.34 -2.46 32.71
CA PRO A 53 -12.03 -2.43 32.06
C PRO A 53 -12.13 -2.22 30.54
N THR A 54 -11.14 -1.54 29.97
CA THR A 54 -11.02 -1.35 28.52
C THR A 54 -10.20 -2.45 27.85
N VAL A 55 -10.37 -2.60 26.54
CA VAL A 55 -9.58 -3.53 25.72
C VAL A 55 -8.07 -3.26 25.87
N GLY A 56 -7.66 -1.99 25.91
CA GLY A 56 -6.26 -1.60 26.08
C GLY A 56 -5.69 -1.97 27.46
N PHE A 57 -6.50 -1.90 28.52
CA PHE A 57 -6.11 -2.38 29.85
C PHE A 57 -5.85 -3.89 29.84
N VAL A 58 -6.78 -4.66 29.26
CA VAL A 58 -6.63 -6.12 29.13
C VAL A 58 -5.40 -6.47 28.30
N ARG A 59 -5.15 -5.80 27.17
CA ARG A 59 -3.96 -6.05 26.35
C ARG A 59 -2.67 -5.87 27.14
N LYS A 60 -2.59 -4.84 27.97
CA LYS A 60 -1.43 -4.58 28.81
C LYS A 60 -1.23 -5.68 29.86
N LYS A 61 -2.29 -6.05 30.58
CA LYS A 61 -2.25 -7.15 31.57
C LYS A 61 -1.91 -8.51 30.96
N VAL A 62 -2.45 -8.80 29.78
CA VAL A 62 -2.13 -10.01 29.02
C VAL A 62 -0.66 -10.04 28.65
N LEU A 63 -0.09 -8.91 28.22
CA LEU A 63 1.32 -8.83 27.86
C LEU A 63 2.22 -9.10 29.08
N GLU A 64 1.91 -8.54 30.25
CA GLU A 64 2.63 -8.80 31.50
C GLU A 64 2.63 -10.30 31.87
N ILE A 65 1.48 -10.97 31.72
CA ILE A 65 1.34 -12.42 31.99
C ILE A 65 2.16 -13.23 30.98
N VAL A 66 2.07 -12.89 29.70
CA VAL A 66 2.78 -13.59 28.62
C VAL A 66 4.30 -13.44 28.77
N GLU A 67 4.80 -12.24 29.05
CA GLU A 67 6.22 -11.99 29.28
C GLU A 67 6.75 -12.76 30.49
N SER A 68 5.95 -12.85 31.56
CA SER A 68 6.28 -13.65 32.76
C SER A 68 6.38 -15.16 32.47
N LEU A 69 5.53 -15.68 31.59
CA LEU A 69 5.57 -17.09 31.14
C LEU A 69 6.77 -17.40 30.26
N GLU A 70 7.17 -16.45 29.41
CA GLU A 70 8.34 -16.60 28.55
C GLU A 70 9.66 -16.54 29.34
N GLN A 71 9.74 -15.69 30.36
CA GLN A 71 10.89 -15.64 31.27
C GLN A 71 10.99 -16.88 32.16
N GLY A 72 9.86 -17.44 32.62
CA GLY A 72 9.84 -18.69 33.39
C GLY A 72 10.34 -19.92 32.61
N LYS A 73 10.11 -19.97 31.28
CA LYS A 73 10.64 -21.05 30.43
C LYS A 73 12.15 -20.97 30.20
N GLN A 74 12.75 -19.79 30.26
CA GLN A 74 14.21 -19.61 30.13
C GLN A 74 14.98 -20.03 31.39
N ALA A 75 14.32 -20.11 32.55
CA ALA A 75 14.93 -20.56 33.80
C ALA A 75 14.97 -22.10 33.95
N SER A 76 14.10 -22.84 33.24
CA SER A 76 14.11 -24.32 33.26
C SER A 76 15.12 -24.96 32.30
N ASP A 77 15.67 -24.20 31.35
CA ASP A 77 16.65 -24.68 30.35
C ASP A 77 18.10 -24.27 30.63
N LYS A 78 18.40 -23.62 31.77
CA LYS A 78 19.77 -23.21 32.14
C LYS A 78 20.25 -23.89 33.43
N LYS A 79 20.57 -25.18 33.33
CA LYS A 79 21.62 -25.81 34.15
C LYS A 79 22.75 -26.31 33.25
N SER A 80 23.45 -25.38 32.60
CA SER A 80 24.87 -25.54 32.24
C SER A 80 25.48 -24.18 31.91
N GLU A 81 26.46 -23.81 32.71
CA GLU A 81 27.67 -23.05 32.36
C GLU A 81 27.56 -21.55 32.02
N ASN A 82 27.88 -20.77 33.08
CA ASN A 82 28.94 -19.77 33.17
C ASN A 82 29.04 -18.56 32.20
N ALA A 83 28.83 -17.40 32.84
CA ALA A 83 29.70 -16.22 32.87
C ALA A 83 30.13 -15.59 31.52
N THR A 84 29.64 -14.38 31.27
CA THR A 84 30.46 -13.15 31.27
C THR A 84 29.53 -11.94 31.38
N GLN A 85 29.87 -11.04 32.30
CA GLN A 85 29.22 -9.74 32.51
C GLN A 85 29.70 -8.76 31.45
N GLU A 86 28.78 -8.02 30.84
CA GLU A 86 29.08 -6.68 30.33
C GLU A 86 27.87 -5.76 30.55
N LYS A 87 28.19 -4.57 31.06
CA LYS A 87 27.28 -3.50 31.48
C LYS A 87 26.77 -2.77 30.24
N ASP A 88 25.52 -2.31 30.27
CA ASP A 88 25.17 -0.88 30.27
C ASP A 88 23.74 -0.59 29.76
N HIS A 89 23.12 0.37 30.46
CA HIS A 89 21.95 1.20 30.13
C HIS A 89 20.52 0.66 30.43
N PRO A 90 19.75 1.38 31.29
CA PRO A 90 18.36 1.06 31.58
C PRO A 90 17.48 1.55 30.43
N ILE A 91 17.14 0.64 29.52
CA ILE A 91 16.11 0.92 28.51
C ILE A 91 14.76 0.83 29.22
N ASP A 92 14.08 1.97 29.36
CA ASP A 92 12.65 2.06 29.63
C ASP A 92 11.88 1.19 28.63
N LYS A 93 11.63 -0.07 28.97
CA LYS A 93 10.78 -0.98 28.20
C LYS A 93 9.33 -0.54 28.38
N LYS A 94 8.89 0.47 27.62
CA LYS A 94 7.47 0.61 27.30
C LYS A 94 7.05 -0.64 26.52
N SER A 95 6.46 -1.61 27.21
CA SER A 95 5.97 -2.85 26.60
C SER A 95 4.95 -2.48 25.52
N ASP A 96 5.27 -2.83 24.27
CA ASP A 96 4.45 -2.49 23.11
C ASP A 96 3.20 -3.40 23.07
N SER A 97 2.15 -2.98 23.79
CA SER A 97 0.86 -3.68 23.88
C SER A 97 0.15 -3.85 22.53
N SER A 98 0.64 -3.21 21.45
CA SER A 98 0.13 -3.38 20.10
C SER A 98 0.29 -4.81 19.58
N ARG A 99 1.28 -5.57 20.07
CA ARG A 99 1.55 -6.95 19.61
C ARG A 99 0.51 -7.97 20.05
N VAL A 100 -0.32 -7.63 21.03
CA VAL A 100 -1.35 -8.51 21.58
C VAL A 100 -2.64 -8.35 20.77
N ILE A 101 -3.10 -9.42 20.13
CA ILE A 101 -4.38 -9.49 19.45
C ILE A 101 -5.36 -10.25 20.35
N LEU A 102 -6.44 -9.60 20.75
CA LEU A 102 -7.53 -10.19 21.49
C LEU A 102 -8.68 -10.57 20.55
N VAL A 103 -9.15 -11.81 20.65
CA VAL A 103 -10.26 -12.34 19.83
C VAL A 103 -11.35 -12.88 20.74
N HIS A 104 -12.56 -12.34 20.61
CA HIS A 104 -13.75 -12.76 21.34
C HIS A 104 -14.86 -13.14 20.34
N ARG A 105 -15.44 -14.34 20.50
CA ARG A 105 -16.49 -14.89 19.60
C ARG A 105 -16.16 -14.75 18.10
N GLY A 106 -14.90 -14.97 17.73
CA GLY A 106 -14.40 -14.87 16.35
C GLY A 106 -14.15 -13.45 15.84
N ARG A 107 -14.35 -12.42 16.66
CA ARG A 107 -14.10 -11.00 16.32
C ARG A 107 -12.88 -10.47 17.04
N LYS A 108 -12.05 -9.71 16.33
CA LYS A 108 -10.89 -9.03 16.93
C LYS A 108 -11.36 -7.79 17.69
N LEU A 109 -10.91 -7.64 18.93
CA LEU A 109 -11.15 -6.44 19.73
C LEU A 109 -10.08 -5.41 19.39
N THR A 110 -10.36 -4.50 18.46
CA THR A 110 -9.35 -3.60 17.87
C THR A 110 -9.17 -2.25 18.56
N ASP A 111 -10.19 -1.81 19.29
CA ASP A 111 -10.29 -0.46 19.82
C ASP A 111 -9.95 -0.44 21.32
N ASP A 112 -8.77 0.11 21.64
CA ASP A 112 -8.16 0.03 22.97
C ASP A 112 -8.89 0.87 24.02
N ASP A 113 -9.58 1.93 23.60
CA ASP A 113 -10.33 2.82 24.49
C ASP A 113 -11.74 2.30 24.77
N SER A 114 -12.21 1.31 23.99
CA SER A 114 -13.55 0.76 24.19
C SER A 114 -13.62 -0.16 25.43
N PRO A 115 -14.64 0.02 26.29
CA PRO A 115 -14.95 -0.93 27.36
C PRO A 115 -15.26 -2.32 26.82
N LEU A 116 -14.87 -3.36 27.56
CA LEU A 116 -15.18 -4.75 27.20
C LEU A 116 -16.70 -5.01 27.11
N ALA A 117 -17.46 -4.35 27.99
CA ALA A 117 -18.92 -4.46 28.04
C ALA A 117 -19.59 -4.01 26.72
N ASP A 118 -19.07 -2.93 26.11
CA ASP A 118 -19.57 -2.41 24.82
C ASP A 118 -19.25 -3.36 23.64
N ARG A 119 -18.30 -4.26 23.82
CA ARG A 119 -17.96 -5.33 22.87
C ARG A 119 -18.72 -6.62 23.13
N GLY A 120 -19.64 -6.62 24.10
CA GLY A 120 -20.47 -7.77 24.47
C GLY A 120 -19.68 -8.86 25.21
N VAL A 121 -18.61 -8.49 25.90
CA VAL A 121 -17.83 -9.41 26.74
C VAL A 121 -18.48 -9.47 28.12
N GLU A 122 -18.89 -10.67 28.51
CA GLU A 122 -19.53 -10.94 29.79
C GLU A 122 -18.58 -11.57 30.81
N THR A 123 -19.02 -11.66 32.07
CA THR A 123 -18.23 -12.32 33.11
C THR A 123 -18.06 -13.81 32.79
N GLY A 124 -16.82 -14.29 32.77
CA GLY A 124 -16.46 -15.68 32.47
C GLY A 124 -16.27 -15.99 30.98
N ASP A 125 -16.41 -14.99 30.09
CA ASP A 125 -16.19 -15.19 28.66
C ASP A 125 -14.72 -15.54 28.34
N LYS A 126 -14.54 -16.38 27.32
CA LYS A 126 -13.23 -16.78 26.82
C LYS A 126 -12.73 -15.83 25.74
N ILE A 127 -11.55 -15.28 25.94
CA ILE A 127 -10.84 -14.43 24.97
C ILE A 127 -9.57 -15.14 24.52
N LEU A 128 -9.45 -15.38 23.21
CA LEU A 128 -8.25 -15.95 22.61
C LEU A 128 -7.22 -14.84 22.38
N VAL A 129 -5.99 -15.09 22.83
CA VAL A 129 -4.86 -14.18 22.68
C VAL A 129 -3.90 -14.72 21.62
N LEU A 130 -3.51 -13.85 20.70
CA LEU A 130 -2.49 -14.12 19.69
C LEU A 130 -1.41 -13.03 19.77
N LEU A 131 -0.14 -13.43 19.68
CA LEU A 131 0.97 -12.48 19.57
C LEU A 131 1.36 -12.28 18.10
N ALA A 132 1.40 -11.03 17.66
CA ALA A 132 1.92 -10.66 16.35
C ALA A 132 3.43 -10.38 16.42
N LYS A 133 4.18 -10.80 15.41
CA LYS A 133 5.59 -10.40 15.24
C LYS A 133 5.65 -8.90 14.91
N ILE A 134 6.68 -8.25 15.44
CA ILE A 134 6.97 -6.81 15.30
C ILE A 134 6.87 -6.41 13.82
N GLY A 135 6.03 -5.43 13.48
CA GLY A 135 5.85 -4.93 12.12
C GLY A 135 4.65 -5.49 11.34
N ALA A 136 3.80 -6.32 11.95
CA ALA A 136 2.65 -6.97 11.30
C ALA A 136 1.28 -6.27 11.51
N TYR A 137 1.25 -4.97 11.82
CA TYR A 137 0.00 -4.20 11.79
C TYR A 137 -0.12 -3.44 10.47
N ASN A 138 -0.85 -4.04 9.51
CA ASN A 138 -2.03 -3.45 8.87
C ASN A 138 -2.60 -4.41 7.79
N GLN A 139 -3.80 -4.92 8.08
CA GLN A 139 -4.76 -5.67 7.23
C GLN A 139 -4.55 -7.18 6.95
N PRO A 140 -5.66 -7.98 6.93
CA PRO A 140 -5.63 -9.44 6.78
C PRO A 140 -5.52 -9.92 5.33
N GLY A 141 -4.71 -10.97 5.11
CA GLY A 141 -4.88 -11.92 3.99
C GLY A 141 -4.01 -11.72 2.75
N ILE A 142 -3.17 -10.70 2.68
CA ILE A 142 -2.36 -10.41 1.48
C ILE A 142 -0.89 -10.77 1.76
N SER A 143 -0.29 -11.57 0.89
CA SER A 143 1.13 -11.92 0.99
C SER A 143 2.00 -10.66 0.99
N LEU A 144 3.12 -10.66 1.73
CA LEU A 144 4.06 -9.53 1.77
C LEU A 144 4.52 -9.10 0.36
N LYS A 145 4.53 -10.03 -0.60
CA LYS A 145 4.82 -9.76 -2.02
C LYS A 145 3.69 -8.97 -2.70
N GLU A 146 2.43 -9.34 -2.46
CA GLU A 146 1.26 -8.66 -3.04
C GLU A 146 1.06 -7.26 -2.46
N LEU A 147 1.34 -7.04 -1.17
CA LEU A 147 1.29 -5.69 -0.57
C LEU A 147 2.31 -4.76 -1.22
N LYS A 148 3.55 -5.21 -1.41
CA LYS A 148 4.59 -4.42 -2.10
C LYS A 148 4.20 -4.14 -3.56
N SER A 149 3.66 -5.13 -4.26
CA SER A 149 3.19 -4.95 -5.65
C SER A 149 2.02 -3.97 -5.74
N ARG A 150 1.05 -4.07 -4.82
CA ARG A 150 -0.10 -3.17 -4.75
C ARG A 150 0.30 -1.75 -4.37
N GLN A 151 1.24 -1.60 -3.45
CA GLN A 151 1.77 -0.28 -3.05
C GLN A 151 2.50 0.39 -4.22
N LYS A 152 3.35 -0.35 -4.95
CA LYS A 152 3.98 0.15 -6.19
C LYS A 152 2.97 0.54 -7.26
N TYR A 153 1.89 -0.23 -7.41
CA TYR A 153 0.82 0.09 -8.36
C TYR A 153 0.07 1.37 -7.98
N LEU A 154 -0.27 1.54 -6.69
CA LEU A 154 -0.93 2.73 -6.19
C LEU A 154 -0.04 3.97 -6.31
N GLU A 155 1.24 3.86 -5.95
CA GLU A 155 2.22 4.94 -6.11
C GLU A 155 2.38 5.33 -7.58
N LYS A 156 2.49 4.35 -8.49
CA LYS A 156 2.51 4.60 -9.94
C LYS A 156 1.22 5.29 -10.42
N GLN A 157 0.05 4.90 -9.90
CA GLN A 157 -1.21 5.56 -10.24
C GLN A 157 -1.28 7.00 -9.72
N GLU A 158 -0.80 7.26 -8.50
CA GLU A 158 -0.76 8.62 -7.94
C GLU A 158 0.16 9.52 -8.73
N ILE A 159 1.33 9.03 -9.15
CA ILE A 159 2.24 9.75 -10.04
C ILE A 159 1.54 10.07 -11.37
N ILE A 160 0.87 9.09 -12.00
CA ILE A 160 0.13 9.31 -13.26
C ILE A 160 -0.99 10.35 -13.08
N ARG A 161 -1.74 10.30 -11.97
CA ARG A 161 -2.82 11.26 -11.69
C ARG A 161 -2.28 12.66 -11.43
N ALA A 162 -1.22 12.78 -10.64
CA ALA A 162 -0.55 14.04 -10.36
C ALA A 162 0.08 14.63 -11.63
N GLU A 163 0.62 13.80 -12.51
CA GLU A 163 1.17 14.26 -13.77
C GLU A 163 0.06 14.72 -14.72
N LYS A 164 -1.05 13.97 -14.81
CA LYS A 164 -2.22 14.34 -15.62
C LYS A 164 -2.88 15.63 -15.12
N SER A 165 -2.92 15.88 -13.82
CA SER A 165 -3.46 17.14 -13.27
C SER A 165 -2.53 18.32 -13.52
N ARG A 166 -1.20 18.12 -13.43
CA ARG A 166 -0.20 19.13 -13.79
C ARG A 166 -0.26 19.47 -15.28
N THR A 167 -0.40 18.47 -16.15
CA THR A 167 -0.52 18.73 -17.59
C THR A 167 -1.85 19.36 -17.95
N ALA A 168 -2.95 19.06 -17.25
CA ALA A 168 -4.23 19.72 -17.46
C ALA A 168 -4.17 21.25 -17.22
N ALA A 169 -3.35 21.69 -16.26
CA ALA A 169 -3.15 23.09 -15.92
C ALA A 169 -2.30 23.89 -16.93
N LEU A 170 -1.58 23.21 -17.84
CA LEU A 170 -0.76 23.85 -18.86
C LEU A 170 -1.61 24.39 -20.03
N GLY A 171 -1.18 25.50 -20.62
CA GLY A 171 -1.75 26.00 -21.85
C GLY A 171 -1.54 25.02 -23.03
N PRO A 172 -2.34 25.09 -24.11
CA PRO A 172 -2.18 24.21 -25.27
C PRO A 172 -0.77 24.24 -25.86
N ARG A 173 -0.14 25.41 -25.93
CA ARG A 173 1.24 25.57 -26.41
C ARG A 173 2.25 24.86 -25.52
N ASP A 174 2.14 25.03 -24.21
CA ASP A 174 3.06 24.39 -23.25
C ASP A 174 2.88 22.87 -23.22
N LYS A 175 1.65 22.37 -23.48
CA LYS A 175 1.39 20.94 -23.65
C LYS A 175 2.12 20.38 -24.87
N ILE A 176 2.07 21.09 -26.01
CA ILE A 176 2.79 20.71 -27.23
C ILE A 176 4.30 20.69 -26.95
N GLN A 177 4.83 21.75 -26.33
CA GLN A 177 6.24 21.84 -25.97
C GLN A 177 6.67 20.70 -25.03
N LYS A 178 5.87 20.41 -23.99
CA LYS A 178 6.16 19.30 -23.08
C LYS A 178 6.24 17.95 -23.83
N ILE A 179 5.37 17.71 -24.81
CA ILE A 179 5.43 16.47 -25.60
C ILE A 179 6.73 16.41 -26.40
N LEU A 180 7.17 17.53 -26.99
CA LEU A 180 8.46 17.61 -27.68
C LEU A 180 9.61 17.35 -26.72
N ASP A 181 9.64 18.01 -25.56
CA ASP A 181 10.70 17.82 -24.57
C ASP A 181 10.76 16.37 -24.07
N ASP A 182 9.60 15.74 -23.84
CA ASP A 182 9.51 14.32 -23.49
C ASP A 182 9.99 13.41 -24.63
N PHE A 183 9.70 13.76 -25.89
CA PHE A 183 10.18 13.03 -27.06
C PHE A 183 11.71 13.12 -27.16
N GLU A 184 12.27 14.32 -27.00
CA GLU A 184 13.72 14.55 -27.03
C GLU A 184 14.45 13.82 -25.90
N ARG A 185 13.87 13.81 -24.70
CA ARG A 185 14.46 13.12 -23.54
C ARG A 185 14.38 11.61 -23.67
N ASP A 186 13.24 11.07 -24.08
CA ASP A 186 12.96 9.63 -23.94
C ASP A 186 13.22 8.85 -25.23
N ILE A 187 12.92 9.41 -26.40
CA ILE A 187 12.89 8.67 -27.68
C ILE A 187 14.11 8.99 -28.55
N LYS A 188 14.55 10.25 -28.59
CA LYS A 188 15.73 10.67 -29.39
C LYS A 188 17.01 9.87 -29.06
N PRO A 189 17.32 9.54 -27.79
CA PRO A 189 18.49 8.71 -27.48
C PRO A 189 18.37 7.26 -27.96
N LEU A 190 17.15 6.70 -27.96
CA LEU A 190 16.89 5.36 -28.49
C LEU A 190 17.04 5.36 -30.01
N TYR A 191 16.54 6.41 -30.67
CA TYR A 191 16.69 6.61 -32.11
C TYR A 191 18.16 6.73 -32.53
N THR A 192 18.99 7.52 -31.83
CA THR A 192 20.42 7.63 -32.17
C THR A 192 21.17 6.31 -31.96
N THR A 193 20.80 5.55 -30.94
CA THR A 193 21.31 4.19 -30.70
C THR A 193 20.96 3.28 -31.88
N TYR A 194 19.68 3.26 -32.28
CA TYR A 194 19.20 2.50 -33.43
C TYR A 194 19.92 2.88 -34.73
N LEU A 195 20.13 4.17 -35.01
CA LEU A 195 20.89 4.62 -36.19
C LEU A 195 22.31 4.05 -36.21
N THR A 196 22.98 4.08 -35.06
CA THR A 196 24.34 3.56 -34.91
C THR A 196 24.37 2.05 -35.17
N GLU A 197 23.40 1.32 -34.63
CA GLU A 197 23.30 -0.12 -34.81
C GLU A 197 22.95 -0.50 -36.25
N VAL A 198 21.96 0.14 -36.87
CA VAL A 198 21.64 -0.06 -38.29
C VAL A 198 22.86 0.18 -39.18
N THR A 199 23.65 1.21 -38.91
CA THR A 199 24.86 1.52 -39.68
C THR A 199 25.89 0.40 -39.56
N LYS A 200 26.14 -0.10 -38.34
CA LYS A 200 27.01 -1.27 -38.11
C LYS A 200 26.49 -2.51 -38.84
N GLN A 201 25.19 -2.76 -38.82
CA GLN A 201 24.58 -3.91 -39.51
C GLN A 201 24.62 -3.77 -41.03
N LYS A 202 24.61 -2.54 -41.57
CA LYS A 202 24.84 -2.31 -43.00
C LYS A 202 26.26 -2.69 -43.42
N GLU A 203 27.24 -2.60 -42.54
CA GLU A 203 28.66 -2.92 -42.84
C GLU A 203 29.05 -4.36 -42.46
N ALA A 204 28.24 -5.05 -41.65
CA ALA A 204 28.51 -6.42 -41.22
C ALA A 204 28.38 -7.45 -42.35
N GLU A 205 29.24 -8.48 -42.34
CA GLU A 205 29.16 -9.63 -43.24
C GLU A 205 27.91 -10.50 -42.98
N VAL A 206 27.53 -10.67 -41.71
CA VAL A 206 26.31 -11.36 -41.28
C VAL A 206 25.50 -10.44 -40.37
N PRO A 207 24.47 -9.76 -40.88
CA PRO A 207 23.69 -8.83 -40.09
C PRO A 207 22.78 -9.56 -39.09
N ASN A 208 22.74 -9.07 -37.85
CA ASN A 208 21.80 -9.51 -36.82
C ASN A 208 20.48 -8.74 -36.95
N LEU A 209 19.64 -9.16 -37.89
CA LEU A 209 18.38 -8.47 -38.22
C LEU A 209 17.35 -8.52 -37.10
N ASP A 210 17.37 -9.53 -36.24
CA ASP A 210 16.25 -9.74 -35.30
C ASP A 210 16.27 -8.70 -34.17
N ILE A 211 17.47 -8.33 -33.69
CA ILE A 211 17.63 -7.23 -32.73
C ILE A 211 17.18 -5.90 -33.34
N ILE A 212 17.59 -5.62 -34.59
CA ILE A 212 17.21 -4.37 -35.28
C ILE A 212 15.71 -4.30 -35.55
N LYS A 213 15.07 -5.40 -35.94
CA LYS A 213 13.61 -5.47 -36.14
C LYS A 213 12.87 -5.17 -34.83
N GLU A 214 13.32 -5.73 -33.71
CA GLU A 214 12.70 -5.50 -32.42
C GLU A 214 12.82 -4.03 -32.00
N GLN A 215 14.02 -3.45 -32.15
CA GLN A 215 14.24 -2.02 -31.89
C GLN A 215 13.43 -1.11 -32.80
N HIS A 216 13.35 -1.42 -34.10
CA HIS A 216 12.53 -0.70 -35.07
C HIS A 216 11.07 -0.68 -34.63
N LYS A 217 10.51 -1.85 -34.28
CA LYS A 217 9.13 -1.97 -33.81
C LYS A 217 8.88 -1.17 -32.53
N VAL A 218 9.78 -1.26 -31.55
CA VAL A 218 9.65 -0.52 -30.28
C VAL A 218 9.69 0.98 -30.53
N LEU A 219 10.59 1.46 -31.39
CA LEU A 219 10.68 2.87 -31.76
C LEU A 219 9.44 3.35 -32.52
N GLU A 220 8.96 2.57 -33.48
CA GLU A 220 7.74 2.84 -34.25
C GLU A 220 6.55 3.04 -33.29
N GLU A 221 6.35 2.11 -32.36
CA GLU A 221 5.28 2.20 -31.36
C GLU A 221 5.42 3.44 -30.45
N LEU A 222 6.63 3.74 -29.96
CA LEU A 222 6.87 4.90 -29.09
C LEU A 222 6.64 6.23 -29.82
N ILE A 223 7.07 6.33 -31.08
CA ILE A 223 6.88 7.53 -31.90
C ILE A 223 5.39 7.73 -32.19
N LEU A 224 4.67 6.68 -32.59
CA LEU A 224 3.22 6.73 -32.83
C LEU A 224 2.45 7.16 -31.57
N GLN A 225 2.83 6.65 -30.40
CA GLN A 225 2.23 7.08 -29.12
C GLN A 225 2.41 8.59 -28.87
N ARG A 226 3.53 9.20 -29.28
CA ARG A 226 3.71 10.66 -29.16
C ARG A 226 2.87 11.42 -30.17
N LEU A 227 2.76 10.92 -31.40
CA LEU A 227 1.89 11.52 -32.42
C LEU A 227 0.43 11.58 -31.95
N PHE A 228 -0.10 10.50 -31.36
CA PHE A 228 -1.45 10.51 -30.79
C PHE A 228 -1.62 11.53 -29.66
N LYS A 229 -0.59 11.76 -28.83
CA LYS A 229 -0.66 12.80 -27.79
C LYS A 229 -0.76 14.21 -28.37
N PHE A 230 -0.20 14.49 -29.54
CA PHE A 230 -0.40 15.78 -30.20
C PHE A 230 -1.83 15.95 -30.69
N ASP A 231 -2.45 14.89 -31.22
CA ASP A 231 -3.84 14.92 -31.70
C ASP A 231 -4.85 15.21 -30.59
N GLU A 232 -4.57 14.76 -29.36
CA GLU A 232 -5.40 15.03 -28.17
C GLU A 232 -5.41 16.50 -27.73
N ILE A 233 -4.45 17.33 -28.18
CA ILE A 233 -4.36 18.73 -27.75
C ILE A 233 -5.35 19.59 -28.52
N ASP A 234 -6.36 20.11 -27.82
CA ASP A 234 -7.24 21.13 -28.36
C ASP A 234 -6.55 22.50 -28.44
N THR A 235 -6.47 23.02 -29.66
CA THR A 235 -5.87 24.33 -29.98
C THR A 235 -6.82 25.51 -29.80
N MET A 236 -8.08 25.28 -29.39
CA MET A 236 -9.08 26.33 -29.12
C MET A 236 -9.32 27.29 -30.29
N GLY A 237 -9.03 26.86 -31.52
CA GLY A 237 -9.15 27.70 -32.72
C GLY A 237 -8.00 28.68 -32.94
N ASP A 238 -6.95 28.68 -32.14
CA ASP A 238 -5.79 29.57 -32.34
C ASP A 238 -4.95 29.13 -33.56
N PRO A 239 -4.78 29.96 -34.59
CA PRO A 239 -4.01 29.61 -35.78
C PRO A 239 -2.51 29.44 -35.50
N GLU A 240 -1.92 30.17 -34.56
CA GLU A 240 -0.50 30.04 -34.23
C GLU A 240 -0.23 28.71 -33.53
N ILE A 241 -1.08 28.35 -32.56
CA ILE A 241 -0.96 27.07 -31.84
C ILE A 241 -1.22 25.90 -32.78
N ARG A 242 -2.18 26.02 -33.72
CA ARG A 242 -2.41 25.01 -34.76
C ARG A 242 -1.19 24.81 -35.65
N LYS A 243 -0.56 25.90 -36.09
CA LYS A 243 0.68 25.84 -36.87
C LYS A 243 1.80 25.19 -36.05
N PHE A 244 2.01 25.63 -34.81
CA PHE A 244 3.03 25.09 -33.94
C PHE A 244 2.86 23.58 -33.69
N ARG A 245 1.62 23.13 -33.44
CA ARG A 245 1.29 21.70 -33.33
C ARG A 245 1.64 20.94 -34.60
N LYS A 246 1.30 21.49 -35.77
CA LYS A 246 1.59 20.88 -37.07
C LYS A 246 3.10 20.77 -37.31
N ASP A 247 3.85 21.83 -37.04
CA ASP A 247 5.30 21.84 -37.20
C ASP A 247 5.96 20.81 -36.28
N SER A 248 5.48 20.71 -35.03
CA SER A 248 5.93 19.70 -34.05
C SER A 248 5.62 18.27 -34.48
N ILE A 249 4.42 18.03 -35.03
CA ILE A 249 4.00 16.72 -35.57
C ILE A 249 4.90 16.34 -36.74
N ASN A 250 5.15 17.27 -37.67
CA ASN A 250 5.99 17.02 -38.83
C ASN A 250 7.41 16.64 -38.42
N GLU A 251 7.99 17.34 -37.43
CA GLU A 251 9.30 17.01 -36.88
C GLU A 251 9.34 15.56 -36.38
N VAL A 252 8.37 15.15 -35.55
CA VAL A 252 8.32 13.76 -35.03
C VAL A 252 8.06 12.74 -36.16
N GLN A 253 7.26 13.08 -37.17
CA GLN A 253 7.02 12.23 -38.34
C GLN A 253 8.28 12.02 -39.19
N GLU A 254 9.20 12.97 -39.25
CA GLU A 254 10.47 12.78 -39.95
C GLU A 254 11.28 11.63 -39.33
N TYR A 255 11.31 11.51 -38.01
CA TYR A 255 11.95 10.38 -37.32
C TYR A 255 11.26 9.06 -37.67
N HIS A 256 9.92 9.03 -37.67
CA HIS A 256 9.13 7.85 -38.04
C HIS A 256 9.46 7.38 -39.48
N ASN A 257 9.42 8.31 -40.43
CA ASN A 257 9.72 8.00 -41.83
C ASN A 257 11.15 7.53 -42.01
N ASN A 258 12.10 8.09 -41.25
CA ASN A 258 13.50 7.68 -41.36
C ASN A 258 13.75 6.27 -40.79
N ILE A 259 13.14 5.90 -39.67
CA ILE A 259 13.31 4.53 -39.13
C ILE A 259 12.77 3.47 -40.10
N ASP A 260 11.63 3.75 -40.75
CA ASP A 260 11.01 2.85 -41.73
C ASP A 260 11.85 2.71 -42.97
N ARG A 261 12.34 3.84 -43.49
CA ARG A 261 13.26 3.86 -44.64
C ARG A 261 14.49 3.01 -44.36
N LEU A 262 15.14 3.21 -43.21
CA LEU A 262 16.35 2.49 -42.83
C LEU A 262 16.11 0.98 -42.69
N MET A 263 14.99 0.59 -42.08
CA MET A 263 14.62 -0.82 -41.94
C MET A 263 14.37 -1.47 -43.32
N ASN A 264 13.73 -0.75 -44.24
CA ASN A 264 13.47 -1.24 -45.60
C ASN A 264 14.77 -1.37 -46.42
N GLU A 265 15.68 -0.40 -46.33
CA GLU A 265 17.00 -0.47 -46.95
C GLU A 265 17.80 -1.69 -46.45
N LEU A 266 17.77 -1.94 -45.14
CA LEU A 266 18.47 -3.08 -44.53
C LEU A 266 17.89 -4.42 -45.00
N LYS A 267 16.55 -4.56 -45.01
CA LYS A 267 15.85 -5.75 -45.52
C LYS A 267 16.17 -6.03 -47.00
N ALA A 268 16.28 -4.97 -47.81
CA ALA A 268 16.60 -5.12 -49.23
C ALA A 268 18.01 -5.69 -49.43
N LYS A 269 18.98 -5.27 -48.63
CA LYS A 269 20.35 -5.76 -48.69
C LYS A 269 20.50 -7.23 -48.31
N THR A 270 19.71 -7.72 -47.33
CA THR A 270 19.81 -9.12 -46.86
C THR A 270 19.02 -10.13 -47.69
N LYS A 271 18.18 -9.68 -48.62
CA LYS A 271 17.45 -10.56 -49.55
C LYS A 271 18.22 -10.87 -50.84
N LEU A 272 19.44 -10.36 -50.97
CA LEU A 272 20.45 -10.73 -51.98
C LEU A 272 21.28 -11.90 -51.45
#